data_AF-A0A2E1IRZ5-F1
#
_entry.id   AF-A0A2E1IRZ5-F1
#
_cell.length_a   1.000
_cell.length_b   1.000
_cell.length_c   1.000
_cell.angle_alpha   90.00
_cell.angle_beta   90.00
_cell.angle_gamma   90.00
#
_symmetry.space_group_name_H-M   'P 1'
#
loop_
_entity.id
_entity.type
_entity.pdbx_description
1 polymer ?
#
loop_
_entity_poly.entity_id
_entity_poly.type
_entity_poly.pdbx_seq_one_letter_code
_entity_poly.pdbx_strand_id
1 'polypeptide(L)'
;MVKIINLRIFFQENITLMLISSGIKLDLKPNVSKSFKEELELELKKYYYKAFRRRGKSLQTLELIQECSEDQFKLFIKQTTNLIKKSLKINDEIILYKLLVELKKIEGCNKKIMKLIISEIINANPTKNLNFKKYKDLFIFEDL
;
A
#
# COMPACT_ATOMS: atom_id res chain seq x y z
N MET A 1 0.77 -28.64 -5.19
CA MET A 1 0.00 -27.43 -5.54
C MET A 1 0.94 -26.23 -5.82
N VAL A 2 2.01 -26.41 -6.63
CA VAL A 2 3.09 -25.41 -6.82
C VAL A 2 3.27 -24.99 -8.30
N LYS A 3 2.55 -25.61 -9.25
CA LYS A 3 2.76 -25.36 -10.70
C LYS A 3 2.12 -24.07 -11.24
N ILE A 4 1.04 -23.56 -10.63
CA ILE A 4 0.26 -22.44 -11.19
C ILE A 4 0.91 -21.06 -10.92
N ILE A 5 1.63 -20.91 -9.81
CA ILE A 5 2.27 -19.63 -9.44
C ILE A 5 3.46 -19.35 -10.37
N ASN A 6 4.28 -20.36 -10.66
CA ASN A 6 5.41 -20.21 -11.60
C ASN A 6 4.95 -19.89 -13.03
N LEU A 7 3.81 -20.42 -13.48
CA LEU A 7 3.23 -20.10 -14.78
C LEU A 7 2.80 -18.63 -14.86
N ARG A 8 2.16 -18.07 -13.82
CA ARG A 8 1.78 -16.65 -13.82
C ARG A 8 2.99 -15.72 -13.87
N ILE A 9 4.04 -16.01 -13.10
CA ILE A 9 5.27 -15.19 -13.08
C ILE A 9 5.96 -15.26 -14.46
N PHE A 10 6.09 -16.47 -15.02
CA PHE A 10 6.71 -16.69 -16.34
C PHE A 10 5.94 -16.00 -17.48
N PHE A 11 4.60 -16.00 -17.44
CA PHE A 11 3.78 -15.28 -18.43
C PHE A 11 3.94 -13.77 -18.32
N GLN A 12 4.03 -13.24 -17.10
CA GLN A 12 4.13 -11.81 -16.86
C GLN A 12 5.50 -11.25 -17.26
N GLU A 13 6.58 -12.00 -17.02
CA GLU A 13 7.93 -11.67 -17.47
C GLU A 13 8.05 -11.70 -19.01
N ASN A 14 7.51 -12.73 -19.66
CA ASN A 14 7.57 -12.85 -21.13
C ASN A 14 6.76 -11.79 -21.86
N ILE A 15 5.60 -11.40 -21.33
CA ILE A 15 4.81 -10.29 -21.91
C ILE A 15 5.57 -8.97 -21.75
N THR A 16 6.22 -8.75 -20.60
CA THR A 16 7.00 -7.54 -20.35
C THR A 16 8.20 -7.44 -21.30
N LEU A 17 8.93 -8.55 -21.50
CA LEU A 17 10.04 -8.64 -22.45
C LEU A 17 9.58 -8.44 -23.91
N MET A 18 8.43 -9.02 -24.30
CA MET A 18 7.84 -8.79 -25.62
C MET A 18 7.50 -7.30 -25.86
N LEU A 19 6.91 -6.63 -24.87
CA LEU A 19 6.51 -5.22 -24.99
C LEU A 19 7.71 -4.27 -25.02
N ILE A 20 8.82 -4.62 -24.35
CA ILE A 20 10.08 -3.87 -24.44
C ILE A 20 10.71 -4.04 -25.84
N SER A 21 10.65 -5.25 -26.41
CA SER A 21 11.20 -5.53 -27.76
C SER A 21 10.45 -4.84 -28.90
N SER A 22 9.18 -4.46 -28.70
CA SER A 22 8.36 -3.75 -29.68
C SER A 22 8.48 -2.21 -29.61
N GLY A 23 9.40 -1.67 -28.81
CA GLY A 23 9.62 -0.22 -28.70
C GLY A 23 8.50 0.54 -27.97
N ILE A 24 7.52 -0.16 -27.40
CA ILE A 24 6.48 0.43 -26.57
C ILE A 24 7.13 0.81 -25.24
N LYS A 25 7.40 2.10 -25.03
CA LYS A 25 7.61 2.65 -23.69
C LYS A 25 6.31 2.48 -22.92
N LEU A 26 6.20 1.37 -22.21
CA LEU A 26 5.26 1.23 -21.12
C LEU A 26 5.63 2.28 -20.07
N ASP A 27 5.03 3.46 -20.17
CA ASP A 27 4.87 4.36 -19.02
C ASP A 27 3.94 3.65 -18.03
N LEU A 28 4.45 2.59 -17.40
CA LEU A 28 3.86 1.96 -16.23
C LEU A 28 3.93 3.02 -15.14
N LYS A 29 2.94 3.92 -15.11
CA LYS A 29 2.64 4.70 -13.90
C LYS A 29 2.51 3.65 -12.81
N PRO A 30 3.38 3.65 -11.77
CA PRO A 30 3.21 2.71 -10.69
C PRO A 30 1.82 2.95 -10.12
N ASN A 31 1.00 1.92 -10.22
CA ASN A 31 -0.35 1.87 -9.74
C ASN A 31 -0.37 0.69 -8.78
N VAL A 32 -0.84 0.95 -7.57
CA VAL A 32 -0.95 -0.10 -6.57
C VAL A 32 -1.93 -1.18 -7.01
N SER A 33 -1.68 -2.41 -6.58
CA SER A 33 -2.43 -3.60 -6.93
C SER A 33 -3.90 -3.51 -6.51
N LYS A 34 -4.76 -4.26 -7.21
CA LYS A 34 -6.19 -4.33 -6.87
C LYS A 34 -6.41 -4.91 -5.47
N SER A 35 -5.66 -5.96 -5.11
CA SER A 35 -5.69 -6.55 -3.77
C SER A 35 -5.29 -5.54 -2.68
N PHE A 36 -4.25 -4.73 -2.93
CA PHE A 36 -3.87 -3.67 -1.99
C PHE A 36 -5.02 -2.67 -1.77
N LYS A 37 -5.71 -2.26 -2.84
CA LYS A 37 -6.85 -1.35 -2.76
C LYS A 37 -7.98 -1.94 -1.91
N GLU A 38 -8.36 -3.17 -2.19
CA GLU A 38 -9.45 -3.87 -1.48
C GLU A 38 -9.15 -4.04 0.02
N GLU A 39 -7.93 -4.46 0.36
CA GLU A 39 -7.52 -4.64 1.75
C GLU A 39 -7.37 -3.32 2.51
N LEU A 40 -6.83 -2.28 1.85
CA LEU A 40 -6.72 -0.94 2.41
C LEU A 40 -8.10 -0.35 2.71
N GLU A 41 -9.03 -0.43 1.76
CA GLU A 41 -10.40 0.07 1.92
C GLU A 41 -11.10 -0.62 3.10
N LEU A 42 -10.97 -1.94 3.21
CA LEU A 42 -11.55 -2.72 4.30
C LEU A 42 -11.00 -2.29 5.67
N GLU A 43 -9.69 -2.13 5.80
CA GLU A 43 -9.06 -1.76 7.08
C GLU A 43 -9.37 -0.30 7.47
N LEU A 44 -9.45 0.63 6.51
CA LEU A 44 -9.88 2.01 6.77
C LEU A 44 -11.34 2.09 7.22
N LYS A 45 -12.24 1.34 6.56
CA LYS A 45 -13.65 1.24 6.99
C LYS A 45 -13.72 0.74 8.44
N LYS A 46 -13.00 -0.33 8.79
CA LYS A 46 -12.97 -0.85 10.18
C LYS A 46 -12.48 0.19 11.18
N TYR A 47 -11.42 0.94 10.83
CA TYR A 47 -10.90 2.00 11.68
C TYR A 47 -11.96 3.06 11.96
N TYR A 48 -12.61 3.60 10.92
CA TYR A 48 -13.62 4.64 11.07
C TYR A 48 -14.89 4.15 11.77
N TYR A 49 -15.35 2.94 11.49
CA TYR A 49 -16.44 2.32 12.25
C TYR A 49 -16.11 2.21 13.75
N LYS A 50 -14.87 1.86 14.10
CA LYS A 50 -14.43 1.78 15.51
C LYS A 50 -14.35 3.17 16.14
N ALA A 51 -13.77 4.15 15.44
CA ALA A 51 -13.64 5.53 15.93
C ALA A 51 -15.01 6.18 16.21
N PHE A 52 -16.03 5.81 15.44
CA PHE A 52 -17.39 6.34 15.57
C PHE A 52 -18.30 5.47 16.46
N ARG A 53 -17.78 4.42 17.11
CA ARG A 53 -18.58 3.43 17.87
C ARG A 53 -19.48 4.05 18.95
N ARG A 54 -19.07 5.17 19.56
CA ARG A 54 -19.83 5.87 20.61
C ARG A 54 -20.86 6.86 20.06
N ARG A 55 -20.88 7.12 18.76
CA ARG A 55 -21.89 7.97 18.10
C ARG A 55 -23.12 7.11 17.75
N GLY A 56 -24.30 7.71 17.78
CA GLY A 56 -25.52 7.03 17.36
C GLY A 56 -25.41 6.57 15.89
N LYS A 57 -25.99 5.42 15.54
CA LYS A 57 -25.96 4.89 14.17
C LYS A 57 -27.00 5.58 13.27
N SER A 58 -27.01 6.91 13.26
CA SER A 58 -27.84 7.68 12.34
C SER A 58 -27.29 7.56 10.91
N LEU A 59 -28.15 7.79 9.91
CA LEU A 59 -27.75 7.85 8.51
C LEU A 59 -26.60 8.85 8.30
N GLN A 60 -26.71 10.04 8.90
CA GLN A 60 -25.66 11.07 8.87
C GLN A 60 -24.31 10.57 9.42
N THR A 61 -24.33 9.73 10.46
CA THR A 61 -23.09 9.17 11.02
C THR A 61 -22.45 8.18 10.06
N LEU A 62 -23.26 7.39 9.34
CA LEU A 62 -22.76 6.46 8.32
C LEU A 62 -22.20 7.18 7.09
N GLU A 63 -22.87 8.25 6.65
CA GLU A 63 -22.40 9.12 5.56
C GLU A 63 -21.05 9.74 5.90
N LEU A 64 -20.90 10.26 7.13
CA LEU A 64 -19.63 10.83 7.59
C LEU A 64 -18.50 9.78 7.68
N ILE A 65 -18.80 8.56 8.14
CA ILE A 65 -17.85 7.44 8.14
C ILE A 65 -17.40 7.14 6.71
N GLN A 66 -18.34 7.11 5.76
CA GLN A 66 -18.04 6.84 4.35
C GLN A 66 -17.12 7.91 3.78
N GLU A 67 -17.48 9.19 3.90
CA GLU A 67 -16.69 10.33 3.41
C GLU A 67 -15.26 10.31 3.97
N CYS A 68 -15.12 10.15 5.29
CA CYS A 68 -13.81 10.08 5.94
C CYS A 68 -12.98 8.88 5.43
N SER A 69 -13.61 7.71 5.27
CA SER A 69 -12.93 6.51 4.79
C SER A 69 -12.46 6.64 3.34
N GLU A 70 -13.26 7.27 2.47
CA GLU A 70 -12.93 7.48 1.06
C GLU A 70 -11.79 8.48 0.89
N ASP A 71 -11.75 9.54 1.68
CA ASP A 71 -10.70 10.54 1.61
C ASP A 71 -9.37 10.01 2.13
N GLN A 72 -9.36 9.26 3.23
CA GLN A 72 -8.15 8.58 3.66
C GLN A 72 -7.68 7.54 2.66
N PHE A 73 -8.61 6.82 2.03
CA PHE A 73 -8.27 5.86 0.99
C PHE A 73 -7.49 6.55 -0.15
N LYS A 74 -8.03 7.66 -0.70
CA LYS A 74 -7.35 8.45 -1.74
C LYS A 74 -5.96 8.92 -1.29
N LEU A 75 -5.83 9.38 -0.03
CA LEU A 75 -4.56 9.82 0.53
C LEU A 75 -3.53 8.68 0.58
N PHE A 76 -3.89 7.52 1.13
CA PHE A 76 -3.00 6.36 1.21
C PHE A 76 -2.59 5.85 -0.18
N ILE A 77 -3.50 5.82 -1.16
CA ILE A 77 -3.17 5.46 -2.55
C ILE A 77 -2.11 6.41 -3.12
N LYS A 78 -2.30 7.71 -2.94
CA LYS A 78 -1.36 8.74 -3.42
C LYS A 78 0.01 8.60 -2.74
N GLN A 79 0.04 8.45 -1.42
CA GLN A 79 1.29 8.33 -0.66
C GLN A 79 2.04 7.04 -1.00
N THR A 80 1.34 5.91 -1.08
CA THR A 80 1.93 4.61 -1.44
C THR A 80 2.50 4.64 -2.86
N THR A 81 1.76 5.20 -3.80
CA THR A 81 2.23 5.37 -5.18
C THR A 81 3.50 6.23 -5.25
N ASN A 82 3.55 7.31 -4.47
CA ASN A 82 4.72 8.18 -4.39
C ASN A 82 5.92 7.47 -3.74
N LEU A 83 5.68 6.66 -2.69
CA LEU A 83 6.70 5.84 -2.06
C LEU A 83 7.28 4.82 -3.04
N ILE A 84 6.45 4.13 -3.83
CA ILE A 84 6.89 3.18 -4.86
C ILE A 84 7.74 3.90 -5.92
N LYS A 85 7.32 5.07 -6.39
CA LYS A 85 8.13 5.87 -7.33
C LYS A 85 9.50 6.23 -6.75
N LYS A 86 9.53 6.62 -5.47
CA LYS A 86 10.78 6.97 -4.78
C LYS A 86 11.65 5.74 -4.55
N SER A 87 11.07 4.61 -4.16
CA SER A 87 11.81 3.37 -3.93
C SER A 87 12.37 2.79 -5.22
N LEU A 88 11.77 3.05 -6.39
CA LEU A 88 12.36 2.70 -7.68
C LEU A 88 13.61 3.55 -7.97
N LYS A 89 13.56 4.86 -7.71
CA LYS A 89 14.64 5.81 -8.01
C LYS A 89 15.79 5.80 -7.01
N ILE A 90 15.50 5.58 -5.73
CA ILE A 90 16.43 5.72 -4.61
C ILE A 90 16.81 4.32 -4.12
N ASN A 91 18.11 4.05 -3.91
CA ASN A 91 18.59 2.79 -3.35
C ASN A 91 19.00 2.93 -1.87
N ASP A 92 18.33 3.83 -1.16
CA ASP A 92 18.60 4.15 0.24
C ASP A 92 17.39 3.78 1.10
N GLU A 93 17.57 2.74 1.88
CA GLU A 93 16.55 2.21 2.78
C GLU A 93 16.26 3.17 3.95
N ILE A 94 17.23 3.98 4.38
CA ILE A 94 17.05 4.96 5.47
C ILE A 94 16.10 6.06 5.02
N ILE A 95 16.21 6.51 3.77
CA ILE A 95 15.28 7.51 3.21
C ILE A 95 13.86 6.93 3.15
N LEU A 96 13.71 5.70 2.68
CA LEU A 96 12.40 5.04 2.63
C LEU A 96 11.81 4.85 4.02
N TYR A 97 12.63 4.46 5.00
CA TYR A 97 12.23 4.36 6.41
C TYR A 97 11.69 5.69 6.94
N LYS A 98 12.40 6.81 6.74
CA LYS A 98 11.93 8.14 7.19
C LYS A 98 10.57 8.50 6.58
N LEU A 99 10.35 8.17 5.31
CA LEU A 99 9.07 8.42 4.65
C LEU A 99 7.94 7.52 5.19
N LEU A 100 8.25 6.28 5.56
CA LEU A 100 7.30 5.38 6.22
C LEU A 100 6.96 5.85 7.64
N VAL A 101 7.92 6.43 8.37
CA VAL A 101 7.67 7.06 9.68
C VAL A 101 6.71 8.25 9.54
N GLU A 102 6.84 9.07 8.50
CA GLU A 102 5.87 10.15 8.24
C GLU A 102 4.50 9.61 7.85
N LEU A 103 4.45 8.57 7.00
CA LEU A 103 3.19 7.91 6.63
C LEU A 103 2.48 7.31 7.85
N LYS A 104 3.22 6.77 8.82
CA LYS A 104 2.68 6.22 10.07
C LYS A 104 1.80 7.20 10.84
N LYS A 105 2.06 8.51 10.71
CA LYS A 105 1.32 9.58 11.40
C LYS A 105 -0.03 9.89 10.76
N ILE A 106 -0.32 9.35 9.56
CA ILE A 106 -1.59 9.55 8.88
C ILE A 106 -2.70 8.86 9.67
N GLU A 107 -3.81 9.57 9.86
CA GLU A 107 -4.99 9.04 10.51
C GLU A 107 -5.46 7.73 9.87
N GLY A 108 -5.85 6.76 10.69
CA GLY A 108 -6.25 5.44 10.23
C GLY A 108 -5.09 4.50 9.92
N CYS A 109 -3.83 4.98 9.89
CA CYS A 109 -2.69 4.09 9.78
C CYS A 109 -2.62 3.15 10.98
N ASN A 110 -2.48 1.86 10.71
CA ASN A 110 -2.35 0.83 11.71
C ASN A 110 -1.33 -0.23 11.27
N LYS A 111 -1.03 -1.18 12.15
CA LYS A 111 -0.05 -2.23 11.89
C LYS A 111 -0.33 -3.04 10.62
N LYS A 112 -1.60 -3.30 10.28
CA LYS A 112 -1.96 -4.03 9.06
C LYS A 112 -1.75 -3.16 7.83
N ILE A 113 -2.22 -1.92 7.83
CA ILE A 113 -2.01 -0.98 6.72
C ILE A 113 -0.51 -0.76 6.47
N MET A 114 0.29 -0.59 7.52
CA MET A 114 1.75 -0.46 7.37
C MET A 114 2.37 -1.70 6.72
N LYS A 115 1.97 -2.91 7.13
CA LYS A 115 2.41 -4.17 6.50
C LYS A 115 1.99 -4.26 5.04
N LEU A 116 0.77 -3.84 4.71
CA LEU A 116 0.25 -3.83 3.34
C LEU A 116 1.09 -2.92 2.45
N ILE A 117 1.35 -1.69 2.92
CA ILE A 117 2.14 -0.69 2.18
C ILE A 117 3.57 -1.20 1.96
N ILE A 118 4.22 -1.73 2.98
CA ILE A 118 5.56 -2.28 2.86
C ILE A 118 5.60 -3.45 1.87
N SER A 119 4.61 -4.35 1.93
CA SER A 119 4.52 -5.48 1.00
C SER A 119 4.35 -5.01 -0.44
N GLU A 120 3.49 -4.01 -0.65
CA GLU A 120 3.27 -3.40 -1.97
C GLU A 120 4.55 -2.73 -2.53
N ILE A 121 5.31 -2.04 -1.68
CA ILE A 121 6.60 -1.44 -2.05
C ILE A 121 7.62 -2.51 -2.43
N ILE A 122 7.74 -3.59 -1.65
CA ILE A 122 8.65 -4.70 -1.93
C ILE A 122 8.27 -5.39 -3.24
N ASN A 123 6.98 -5.69 -3.43
CA ASN A 123 6.48 -6.34 -4.66
C ASN A 123 6.72 -5.49 -5.90
N ALA A 124 6.65 -4.17 -5.79
CA ALA A 124 6.98 -3.25 -6.88
C ALA A 124 8.50 -3.12 -7.15
N ASN A 125 9.36 -3.63 -6.26
CA ASN A 125 10.81 -3.53 -6.34
C ASN A 125 11.49 -4.89 -6.05
N PRO A 126 11.19 -5.97 -6.80
CA PRO A 126 11.65 -7.33 -6.48
C PRO A 126 13.18 -7.48 -6.52
N THR A 127 13.87 -6.61 -7.27
CA THR A 127 15.34 -6.62 -7.39
C THR A 127 16.05 -5.95 -6.21
N LYS A 128 15.32 -5.18 -5.38
CA LYS A 128 15.90 -4.49 -4.21
C LYS A 128 15.66 -5.33 -2.96
N ASN A 129 16.74 -5.67 -2.27
CA ASN A 129 16.68 -6.38 -0.99
C ASN A 129 16.31 -5.43 0.16
N LEU A 130 15.10 -4.87 0.12
CA LEU A 130 14.57 -3.98 1.16
C LEU A 130 14.14 -4.81 2.38
N ASN A 131 14.77 -4.59 3.53
CA ASN A 131 14.46 -5.32 4.76
C ASN A 131 13.92 -4.39 5.86
N PHE A 132 12.64 -4.05 5.75
CA PHE A 132 11.98 -3.22 6.75
C PHE A 132 11.73 -3.93 8.09
N LYS A 133 11.95 -5.25 8.21
CA LYS A 133 11.74 -5.99 9.47
C LYS A 133 12.67 -5.50 10.59
N LYS A 134 13.79 -4.85 10.24
CA LYS A 134 14.73 -4.29 11.22
C LYS A 134 14.19 -3.04 11.93
N TYR A 135 13.24 -2.32 11.34
CA TYR A 135 12.60 -1.14 11.92
C TYR A 135 11.33 -1.53 12.67
N LYS A 136 11.51 -2.06 13.89
CA LYS A 136 10.41 -2.58 14.72
C LYS A 136 9.37 -1.50 15.05
N ASP A 137 9.83 -0.27 15.23
CA ASP A 137 9.05 0.92 15.56
C ASP A 137 7.96 1.24 14.52
N LEU A 138 8.18 0.91 13.23
CA LEU A 138 7.15 1.04 12.19
C LEU A 138 5.89 0.22 12.48
N PHE A 139 6.01 -0.84 13.28
CA PHE A 139 4.93 -1.78 13.56
C PHE A 139 4.33 -1.64 14.97
N ILE A 140 4.82 -0.68 15.76
CA ILE A 140 4.30 -0.36 17.08
C ILE A 140 3.29 0.78 16.93
N PHE A 141 2.03 0.50 17.20
CA PHE A 141 0.94 1.47 17.21
C PHE A 141 0.34 1.48 18.61
N GLU A 142 0.01 2.67 19.10
CA GLU A 142 -0.78 2.79 20.33
C GLU A 142 -2.17 2.20 20.07
N ASP A 143 -2.68 1.42 21.03
CA ASP A 143 -4.04 0.92 20.97
C ASP A 143 -5.00 2.09 21.21
N LEU A 144 -5.58 2.60 20.11
CA LEU A 144 -6.71 3.55 20.13
C LEU A 144 -8.02 2.86 20.55
#